data_AF-A0A851GGN4-F1
#
_entry.id   AF-A0A851GGN4-F1
#
_cell.length_a   1.000
_cell.length_b   1.000
_cell.length_c   1.000
_cell.angle_alpha   90.00
_cell.angle_beta   90.00
_cell.angle_gamma   90.00
#
_symmetry.space_group_name_H-M   'P 1'
#
loop_
_entity.id
_entity.type
_entity.pdbx_description
1 polymer ?
#
loop_
_entity_poly.entity_id
_entity_poly.type
_entity_poly.pdbx_seq_one_letter_code
_entity_poly.pdbx_strand_id
1 'polypeptide(L)'
;MHRLFLIVSLLVMLVALVLRRVNADRLLRRAKMIRLHGSSRDMAEKMLASMGHGDVKLEMTARANRIWAGMDVVGEHWIRIPVEKEGQENAYVHGLTALRVGLYLLSLREPRLIARRRWAIRFGHVFPIFATMVAAFVMLTGRASWSITIVMSSLAMAACVQVATFMVERRAAELATVVLEKKRIYPRLSDEEAVSDALRGWSWFRVLPGILARLT
;
A
#
# COMPACT_ATOMS: atom_id res chain seq x y z
N MET A 1 -17.81 18.06 24.81
CA MET A 1 -16.57 18.15 24.00
C MET A 1 -16.12 16.80 23.41
N HIS A 2 -16.11 15.69 24.16
CA HIS A 2 -15.73 14.35 23.62
C HIS A 2 -16.54 13.91 22.38
N ARG A 3 -17.84 14.27 22.29
CA ARG A 3 -18.69 13.97 21.13
C ARG A 3 -18.20 14.62 19.82
N LEU A 4 -17.65 15.84 19.89
CA LEU A 4 -17.11 16.54 18.71
C LEU A 4 -15.85 15.83 18.20
N PHE A 5 -14.95 15.42 19.09
CA PHE A 5 -13.77 14.63 18.72
C PHE A 5 -14.16 13.31 18.07
N LEU A 6 -15.18 12.63 18.59
CA LEU A 6 -15.73 11.42 17.98
C LEU A 6 -16.24 11.68 16.56
N ILE A 7 -17.06 12.70 16.34
CA ILE A 7 -17.60 13.03 15.01
C ILE A 7 -16.48 13.38 14.03
N VAL A 8 -15.50 14.19 14.43
CA VAL A 8 -14.37 14.55 13.56
C VAL A 8 -13.51 13.33 13.22
N SER A 9 -13.20 12.49 14.20
CA SER A 9 -12.41 11.26 13.98
C SER A 9 -13.14 10.27 13.05
N LEU A 10 -14.45 10.12 13.22
CA LEU A 10 -15.31 9.30 12.37
C LEU A 10 -15.34 9.84 10.93
N LEU A 11 -15.46 11.16 10.77
CA LEU A 11 -15.49 11.81 9.47
C LEU A 11 -14.19 11.61 8.70
N VAL A 12 -13.03 11.80 9.36
CA VAL A 12 -11.71 11.52 8.75
C VAL A 12 -11.61 10.07 8.29
N MET A 13 -12.10 9.13 9.09
CA MET A 13 -12.07 7.70 8.77
C MET A 13 -13.02 7.36 7.61
N LEU A 14 -14.21 7.95 7.58
CA LEU A 14 -15.17 7.82 6.48
C LEU A 14 -14.59 8.34 5.17
N VAL A 15 -13.97 9.53 5.18
CA VAL A 15 -13.33 10.11 3.99
C VAL A 15 -12.23 9.19 3.48
N ALA A 16 -11.36 8.66 4.35
CA ALA A 16 -10.32 7.71 3.96
C ALA A 16 -10.89 6.43 3.34
N LEU A 17 -12.01 5.91 3.89
CA LEU A 17 -12.69 4.72 3.40
C LEU A 17 -13.34 4.95 2.03
N VAL A 18 -14.00 6.10 1.84
CA VAL A 18 -14.58 6.49 0.55
C VAL A 18 -13.48 6.65 -0.50
N LEU A 19 -12.37 7.32 -0.16
CA LEU A 19 -11.22 7.49 -1.06
C LEU A 19 -10.66 6.14 -1.54
N ARG A 20 -10.44 5.18 -0.65
CA ARG A 20 -10.01 3.83 -1.07
C ARG A 20 -11.06 3.11 -1.89
N ARG A 21 -12.32 3.15 -1.48
CA ARG A 21 -13.38 2.39 -2.16
C ARG A 21 -13.61 2.88 -3.58
N VAL A 22 -13.56 4.19 -3.80
CA VAL A 22 -13.75 4.80 -5.11
C VAL A 22 -12.51 4.60 -5.99
N ASN A 23 -11.30 4.84 -5.44
CA ASN A 23 -10.07 4.89 -6.25
C ASN A 23 -9.32 3.55 -6.32
N ALA A 24 -9.33 2.73 -5.27
CA ALA A 24 -8.60 1.47 -5.23
C ALA A 24 -9.52 0.28 -5.54
N ASP A 25 -10.60 0.08 -4.78
CA ASP A 25 -11.34 -1.19 -4.84
C ASP A 25 -12.01 -1.42 -6.20
N ARG A 26 -12.50 -0.36 -6.85
CA ARG A 26 -13.10 -0.45 -8.20
C ARG A 26 -12.06 -0.83 -9.27
N LEU A 27 -10.91 -0.16 -9.27
CA LEU A 27 -9.83 -0.43 -10.22
C LEU A 27 -9.23 -1.81 -10.00
N LEU A 28 -8.97 -2.19 -8.75
CA LEU A 28 -8.40 -3.48 -8.40
C LEU A 28 -9.34 -4.66 -8.69
N ARG A 29 -10.66 -4.47 -8.57
CA ARG A 29 -11.64 -5.48 -9.01
C ARG A 29 -11.61 -5.70 -10.51
N ARG A 30 -11.52 -4.63 -11.30
CA ARG A 30 -11.37 -4.73 -12.77
C ARG A 30 -10.05 -5.40 -13.15
N ALA A 31 -8.95 -5.00 -12.52
CA ALA A 31 -7.62 -5.56 -12.75
C ALA A 31 -7.50 -7.06 -12.39
N LYS A 32 -8.36 -7.59 -11.51
CA LYS A 32 -8.43 -9.03 -11.23
C LYS A 32 -9.06 -9.84 -12.35
N MET A 33 -9.86 -9.23 -13.21
CA MET A 33 -10.56 -9.90 -14.32
C MET A 33 -9.70 -9.95 -15.59
N ILE A 34 -8.70 -9.07 -15.71
CA ILE A 34 -7.82 -8.98 -16.87
C ILE A 34 -6.64 -9.93 -16.66
N ARG A 35 -6.58 -10.98 -17.48
CA ARG A 35 -5.44 -11.90 -17.56
C ARG A 35 -4.39 -11.35 -18.51
N LEU A 36 -3.14 -11.41 -18.08
CA LEU A 36 -1.96 -11.02 -18.83
C LEU A 36 -1.21 -12.27 -19.28
N HIS A 37 -0.38 -12.12 -20.30
CA HIS A 37 0.51 -13.19 -20.75
C HIS A 37 1.89 -12.97 -20.13
N GLY A 38 2.30 -13.89 -19.26
CA GLY A 38 3.63 -13.93 -18.67
C GLY A 38 3.66 -13.60 -17.19
N SER A 39 4.74 -14.01 -16.51
CA SER A 39 4.87 -13.83 -15.07
C SER A 39 5.21 -12.39 -14.69
N SER A 40 4.65 -11.91 -13.58
CA SER A 40 5.03 -10.63 -12.98
C SER A 40 6.48 -10.61 -12.48
N ARG A 41 7.10 -11.77 -12.28
CA ARG A 41 8.55 -11.86 -12.01
C ARG A 41 9.35 -11.40 -13.21
N ASP A 42 9.07 -11.95 -14.39
CA ASP A 42 9.79 -11.61 -15.63
C ASP A 42 9.62 -10.13 -15.97
N MET A 43 8.43 -9.58 -15.70
CA MET A 43 8.17 -8.14 -15.84
C MET A 43 9.07 -7.32 -14.88
N ALA A 44 9.18 -7.73 -13.62
CA ALA A 44 10.01 -7.05 -12.64
C ALA A 44 11.50 -7.10 -13.00
N GLU A 45 12.00 -8.27 -13.42
CA GLU A 45 13.38 -8.45 -13.88
C GLU A 45 13.66 -7.56 -15.09
N LYS A 46 12.76 -7.52 -16.08
CA LYS A 46 12.87 -6.61 -17.24
C LYS A 46 12.87 -5.14 -16.82
N MET A 47 11.99 -4.73 -15.91
CA MET A 47 11.96 -3.36 -15.38
C MET A 47 13.29 -2.98 -14.72
N LEU A 48 13.81 -3.84 -13.85
CA LEU A 48 15.04 -3.61 -13.10
C LEU A 48 16.28 -3.62 -14.00
N ALA A 49 16.38 -4.61 -14.89
CA ALA A 49 17.46 -4.69 -15.89
C ALA A 49 17.48 -3.47 -16.80
N SER A 50 16.31 -2.99 -17.25
CA SER A 50 16.19 -1.80 -18.12
C SER A 50 16.64 -0.50 -17.46
N MET A 51 16.72 -0.50 -16.13
CA MET A 51 17.15 0.61 -15.28
C MET A 51 18.58 0.43 -14.76
N GLY A 52 19.30 -0.61 -15.19
CA GLY A 52 20.68 -0.88 -14.78
C GLY A 52 20.81 -1.60 -13.43
N HIS A 53 19.73 -2.18 -12.91
CA HIS A 53 19.69 -2.87 -11.61
C HIS A 53 19.37 -4.36 -11.76
N GLY A 54 20.10 -5.08 -12.63
CA GLY A 54 19.88 -6.51 -12.88
C GLY A 54 20.23 -7.44 -11.70
N ASP A 55 21.10 -7.01 -10.79
CA ASP A 55 21.62 -7.85 -9.69
C ASP A 55 20.72 -7.88 -8.43
N VAL A 56 19.54 -7.28 -8.51
CA VAL A 56 18.62 -7.19 -7.36
C VAL A 56 17.95 -8.54 -7.11
N LYS A 57 18.12 -9.09 -5.91
CA LYS A 57 17.50 -10.37 -5.53
C LYS A 57 15.99 -10.23 -5.40
N LEU A 58 15.26 -11.04 -6.16
CA LEU A 58 13.80 -11.12 -6.09
C LEU A 58 13.38 -12.22 -5.11
N GLU A 59 12.95 -11.81 -3.92
CA GLU A 59 12.43 -12.75 -2.92
C GLU A 59 10.93 -12.99 -3.15
N MET A 60 10.57 -14.21 -3.53
CA MET A 60 9.18 -14.59 -3.71
C MET A 60 8.51 -14.84 -2.35
N THR A 61 7.42 -14.11 -2.05
CA THR A 61 6.66 -14.29 -0.81
C THR A 61 5.26 -14.84 -1.07
N ALA A 62 4.93 -16.00 -0.49
CA ALA A 62 3.69 -16.75 -0.68
C ALA A 62 2.38 -16.01 -0.30
N ARG A 63 2.45 -14.81 0.28
CA ARG A 63 1.27 -14.10 0.79
C ARG A 63 1.38 -12.59 0.66
N ALA A 64 0.83 -12.07 -0.44
CA ALA A 64 0.66 -10.63 -0.68
C ALA A 64 -0.03 -9.88 0.48
N ASN A 65 -0.87 -10.59 1.26
CA ASN A 65 -1.77 -10.00 2.25
C ASN A 65 -1.31 -10.13 3.73
N ARG A 66 -0.21 -10.85 4.03
CA ARG A 66 0.30 -11.04 5.41
C ARG A 66 1.59 -10.28 5.71
N ILE A 67 2.09 -9.45 4.80
CA ILE A 67 3.23 -8.59 5.09
C ILE A 67 2.71 -7.48 5.99
N TRP A 68 2.95 -7.63 7.29
CA TRP A 68 2.64 -6.64 8.29
C TRP A 68 3.10 -5.27 7.80
N ALA A 69 2.14 -4.39 7.54
CA ALA A 69 2.35 -2.96 7.52
C ALA A 69 3.55 -2.54 6.63
N GLY A 70 3.67 -3.06 5.40
CA GLY A 70 4.70 -2.64 4.44
C GLY A 70 6.14 -2.64 4.94
N MET A 71 6.44 -3.33 6.05
CA MET A 71 7.69 -3.17 6.79
C MET A 71 8.90 -3.72 6.01
N ASP A 72 8.66 -4.74 5.19
CA ASP A 72 9.71 -5.51 4.52
C ASP A 72 9.46 -5.62 3.00
N VAL A 73 9.09 -4.53 2.34
CA VAL A 73 8.80 -4.57 0.89
C VAL A 73 10.07 -4.33 0.07
N VAL A 74 11.04 -3.61 0.63
CA VAL A 74 12.24 -3.10 -0.04
C VAL A 74 13.39 -3.11 0.97
N GLY A 75 14.44 -3.89 0.70
CA GLY A 75 15.71 -3.81 1.42
C GLY A 75 16.83 -3.30 0.51
N GLU A 76 18.03 -3.11 1.07
CA GLU A 76 19.22 -2.83 0.26
C GLU A 76 19.47 -4.05 -0.63
N HIS A 77 19.19 -3.92 -1.93
CA HIS A 77 19.43 -4.93 -2.98
C HIS A 77 18.45 -6.13 -3.03
N TRP A 78 17.29 -6.05 -2.37
CA TRP A 78 16.25 -7.04 -2.57
C TRP A 78 14.84 -6.45 -2.60
N ILE A 79 13.98 -7.06 -3.42
CA ILE A 79 12.57 -6.70 -3.55
C ILE A 79 11.76 -7.97 -3.33
N ARG A 80 10.78 -7.92 -2.42
CA ARG A 80 9.84 -9.03 -2.30
C ARG A 80 8.77 -8.90 -3.36
N ILE A 81 8.51 -9.95 -4.13
CA ILE A 81 7.41 -10.02 -5.11
C ILE A 81 6.35 -11.00 -4.56
N PRO A 82 5.04 -10.67 -4.64
CA PRO A 82 4.01 -11.64 -4.29
C PRO A 82 4.12 -12.86 -5.20
N VAL A 83 4.14 -14.07 -4.63
CA VAL A 83 4.05 -15.30 -5.43
C VAL A 83 2.72 -15.29 -6.17
N GLU A 84 2.79 -15.40 -7.49
CA GLU A 84 1.64 -15.72 -8.32
C GLU A 84 1.15 -17.10 -7.92
N LYS A 85 -0.12 -17.20 -7.52
CA LYS A 85 -0.76 -18.52 -7.47
C LYS A 85 -0.94 -18.98 -8.91
N GLU A 86 -0.73 -20.27 -9.16
CA GLU A 86 -0.98 -20.90 -10.46
C GLU A 86 -2.29 -20.38 -11.09
N GLY A 87 -2.20 -19.84 -12.32
CA GLY A 87 -3.34 -19.28 -13.06
C GLY A 87 -3.79 -17.87 -12.66
N GLN A 88 -3.01 -17.11 -11.86
CA GLN A 88 -3.28 -15.71 -11.50
C GLN A 88 -2.28 -14.71 -12.13
N GLU A 89 -1.95 -14.88 -13.41
CA GLU A 89 -1.29 -13.87 -14.24
C GLU A 89 -2.28 -12.73 -14.53
N ASN A 90 -2.62 -11.94 -13.52
CA ASN A 90 -3.65 -10.89 -13.62
C ASN A 90 -3.01 -9.52 -13.44
N ALA A 91 -3.57 -8.50 -14.11
CA ALA A 91 -3.11 -7.11 -13.99
C ALA A 91 -3.00 -6.62 -12.54
N TYR A 92 -3.81 -7.18 -11.63
CA TYR A 92 -3.70 -6.95 -10.18
C TYR A 92 -2.32 -7.29 -9.60
N VAL A 93 -1.74 -8.44 -9.92
CA VAL A 93 -0.45 -8.89 -9.36
C VAL A 93 0.69 -8.12 -10.03
N HIS A 94 0.61 -7.93 -11.34
CA HIS A 94 1.57 -7.12 -12.10
C HIS A 94 1.60 -5.67 -11.63
N GLY A 95 0.45 -5.03 -11.39
CA GLY A 95 0.40 -3.67 -10.85
C GLY A 95 1.01 -3.56 -9.44
N LEU A 96 0.82 -4.58 -8.58
CA LEU A 96 1.46 -4.62 -7.27
C LEU A 96 2.98 -4.74 -7.41
N THR A 97 3.44 -5.62 -8.30
CA THR A 97 4.87 -5.85 -8.55
C THR A 97 5.53 -4.61 -9.13
N ALA A 98 4.91 -3.95 -10.10
CA ALA A 98 5.36 -2.67 -10.66
C ALA A 98 5.46 -1.59 -9.58
N LEU A 99 4.51 -1.50 -8.64
CA LEU A 99 4.57 -0.55 -7.53
C LEU A 99 5.78 -0.80 -6.63
N ARG A 100 6.11 -2.08 -6.37
CA ARG A 100 7.27 -2.44 -5.53
C ARG A 100 8.58 -2.09 -6.22
N VAL A 101 8.68 -2.29 -7.53
CA VAL A 101 9.84 -1.85 -8.31
C VAL A 101 9.94 -0.32 -8.28
N GLY A 102 8.84 0.41 -8.47
CA GLY A 102 8.81 1.87 -8.37
C GLY A 102 9.24 2.38 -6.98
N LEU A 103 8.81 1.71 -5.91
CA LEU A 103 9.21 2.02 -4.53
C LEU A 103 10.71 1.73 -4.30
N TYR A 104 11.25 0.66 -4.88
CA TYR A 104 12.69 0.37 -4.82
C TYR A 104 13.50 1.45 -5.56
N LEU A 105 13.13 1.81 -6.78
CA LEU A 105 13.79 2.87 -7.55
C LEU A 105 13.73 4.21 -6.82
N LEU A 106 12.59 4.54 -6.21
CA LEU A 106 12.46 5.73 -5.37
C LEU A 106 13.33 5.65 -4.11
N SER A 107 13.58 4.45 -3.57
CA SER A 107 14.43 4.26 -2.38
C SER A 107 15.88 4.60 -2.64
N LEU A 108 16.35 4.33 -3.85
CA LEU A 108 17.71 4.67 -4.29
C LEU A 108 17.87 6.19 -4.47
N ARG A 109 16.82 6.89 -4.93
CA ARG A 109 16.86 8.34 -5.15
C ARG A 109 16.60 9.14 -3.88
N GLU A 110 15.58 8.77 -3.10
CA GLU A 110 15.07 9.54 -1.97
C GLU A 110 14.81 8.64 -0.74
N PRO A 111 15.86 8.11 -0.09
CA PRO A 111 15.72 7.14 1.01
C PRO A 111 14.97 7.73 2.21
N ARG A 112 15.08 9.06 2.44
CA ARG A 112 14.41 9.77 3.53
C ARG A 112 12.89 9.73 3.42
N LEU A 113 12.33 9.81 2.20
CA LEU A 113 10.88 9.76 2.01
C LEU A 113 10.32 8.36 2.30
N ILE A 114 11.06 7.32 1.90
CA ILE A 114 10.65 5.94 2.15
C ILE A 114 10.85 5.56 3.61
N ALA A 115 11.86 6.09 4.29
CA ALA A 115 11.98 5.97 5.74
C ALA A 115 10.76 6.59 6.46
N ARG A 116 10.32 7.80 6.06
CA ARG A 116 9.11 8.43 6.60
C ARG A 116 7.85 7.60 6.32
N ARG A 117 7.70 7.06 5.12
CA ARG A 117 6.57 6.18 4.78
C ARG A 117 6.59 4.90 5.62
N ARG A 118 7.75 4.25 5.76
CA ARG A 118 7.90 3.06 6.64
C ARG A 118 7.53 3.38 8.08
N TRP A 119 7.99 4.51 8.60
CA TRP A 119 7.63 4.97 9.94
C TRP A 119 6.12 5.22 10.08
N ALA A 120 5.50 5.91 9.12
CA ALA A 120 4.06 6.19 9.12
C ALA A 120 3.22 4.90 9.11
N ILE A 121 3.64 3.90 8.34
CA ILE A 121 2.95 2.62 8.29
C ILE A 121 3.13 1.85 9.62
N ARG A 122 4.33 1.87 10.23
CA ARG A 122 4.57 1.34 11.58
C ARG A 122 3.70 2.02 12.63
N PHE A 123 3.67 3.35 12.60
CA PHE A 123 2.87 4.15 13.51
C PHE A 123 1.39 3.78 13.42
N GLY A 124 0.82 3.71 12.21
CA GLY A 124 -0.58 3.34 12.04
C GLY A 124 -0.94 1.89 12.37
N HIS A 125 0.04 1.01 12.62
CA HIS A 125 -0.18 -0.34 13.11
C HIS A 125 -0.01 -0.45 14.64
N VAL A 126 1.06 0.12 15.18
CA VAL A 126 1.42 0.00 16.60
C VAL A 126 0.58 0.94 17.47
N PHE A 127 0.33 2.17 17.01
CA PHE A 127 -0.33 3.20 17.80
C PHE A 127 -1.77 2.85 18.19
N PRO A 128 -2.62 2.30 17.28
CA PRO A 128 -3.96 1.87 17.68
C PRO A 128 -3.96 0.75 18.73
N ILE A 129 -2.99 -0.17 18.69
CA ILE A 129 -2.87 -1.26 19.67
C ILE A 129 -2.54 -0.66 21.05
N PHE A 130 -1.56 0.25 21.11
CA PHE A 130 -1.24 0.95 22.34
C PHE A 130 -2.44 1.74 22.88
N ALA A 131 -3.18 2.43 22.01
CA ALA A 131 -4.39 3.15 22.38
C ALA A 131 -5.48 2.23 22.95
N THR A 132 -5.64 1.01 22.43
CA THR A 132 -6.59 0.04 23.02
C THR A 132 -6.18 -0.41 24.43
N MET A 133 -4.89 -0.54 24.73
CA MET A 133 -4.43 -0.83 26.09
C MET A 133 -4.79 0.33 27.04
N VAL A 134 -4.52 1.57 26.65
CA VAL A 134 -4.91 2.77 27.44
C VAL A 134 -6.42 2.83 27.62
N ALA A 135 -7.19 2.53 26.57
CA ALA A 135 -8.65 2.51 26.62
C ALA A 135 -9.19 1.46 27.61
N ALA A 136 -8.53 0.31 27.76
CA ALA A 136 -8.90 -0.70 28.76
C ALA A 136 -8.70 -0.17 30.20
N PHE A 137 -7.60 0.54 30.47
CA PHE A 137 -7.40 1.18 31.78
C PHE A 137 -8.45 2.24 32.08
N VAL A 138 -8.80 3.07 31.10
CA VAL A 138 -9.87 4.07 31.25
C VAL A 138 -11.22 3.41 31.51
N MET A 139 -11.48 2.26 30.90
CA MET A 139 -12.70 1.50 31.14
C MET A 139 -12.78 0.97 32.59
N LEU A 140 -11.65 0.53 33.17
CA LEU A 140 -11.59 0.10 34.58
C LEU A 140 -11.93 1.23 35.56
N THR A 141 -11.70 2.48 35.19
CA THR A 141 -12.08 3.66 36.01
C THR A 141 -13.56 4.05 35.90
N GLY A 142 -14.39 3.26 35.20
CA GLY A 142 -15.82 3.51 35.01
C GLY A 142 -16.14 4.53 33.90
N ARG A 143 -15.17 4.97 33.11
CA ARG A 143 -15.33 6.00 32.06
C ARG A 143 -15.38 5.41 30.64
N ALA A 144 -16.34 4.52 30.39
CA ALA A 144 -16.48 3.80 29.11
C ALA A 144 -16.69 4.71 27.87
N SER A 145 -17.26 5.92 28.02
CA SER A 145 -17.40 6.86 26.90
C SER A 145 -16.07 7.46 26.43
N TRP A 146 -15.08 7.55 27.33
CA TRP A 146 -13.76 8.08 27.03
C TRP A 146 -12.85 7.06 26.35
N SER A 147 -12.98 5.77 26.69
CA SER A 147 -12.21 4.70 26.07
C SER A 147 -12.47 4.61 24.56
N ILE A 148 -13.73 4.71 24.12
CA ILE A 148 -14.11 4.72 22.71
C ILE A 148 -13.51 5.94 21.99
N THR A 149 -13.54 7.12 22.63
CA THR A 149 -13.01 8.36 22.06
C THR A 149 -11.49 8.25 21.82
N ILE A 150 -10.75 7.64 22.76
CA ILE A 150 -9.31 7.42 22.65
C ILE A 150 -8.97 6.49 21.48
N VAL A 151 -9.68 5.36 21.36
CA VAL A 151 -9.46 4.42 20.25
C VAL A 151 -9.75 5.08 18.91
N MET A 152 -10.91 5.74 18.77
CA MET A 152 -11.28 6.41 17.52
C MET A 152 -10.32 7.54 17.13
N SER A 153 -9.88 8.34 18.11
CA SER A 153 -8.90 9.40 17.88
C SER A 153 -7.55 8.84 17.43
N SER A 154 -7.12 7.69 17.99
CA SER A 154 -5.88 7.03 17.58
C SER A 154 -5.93 6.50 16.15
N LEU A 155 -7.07 5.94 15.73
CA LEU A 155 -7.29 5.48 14.36
C LEU A 155 -7.33 6.65 13.38
N ALA A 156 -7.98 7.76 13.75
CA ALA A 156 -8.02 8.96 12.93
C ALA A 156 -6.62 9.58 12.76
N MET A 157 -5.83 9.65 13.84
CA MET A 157 -4.45 10.14 13.76
C MET A 157 -3.58 9.25 12.87
N ALA A 158 -3.71 7.92 13.00
CA ALA A 158 -3.04 6.96 12.14
C ALA A 158 -3.43 7.15 10.65
N ALA A 159 -4.72 7.36 10.37
CA ALA A 159 -5.20 7.64 9.02
C ALA A 159 -4.62 8.96 8.48
N CYS A 160 -4.60 10.04 9.27
CA CYS A 160 -4.00 11.32 8.87
C CYS A 160 -2.52 11.17 8.49
N VAL A 161 -1.74 10.46 9.31
CA VAL A 161 -0.31 10.23 9.06
C VAL A 161 -0.09 9.42 7.78
N GLN A 162 -0.98 8.47 7.47
CA GLN A 162 -0.91 7.67 6.25
C GLN A 162 -1.35 8.43 5.00
N VAL A 163 -2.37 9.28 5.10
CA VAL A 163 -2.77 10.21 4.04
C VAL A 163 -1.65 11.20 3.76
N ALA A 164 -1.01 11.76 4.80
CA ALA A 164 0.09 12.70 4.64
C ALA A 164 1.31 12.09 3.91
N THR A 165 1.52 10.78 4.08
CA THR A 165 2.63 10.06 3.44
C THR A 165 2.25 9.34 2.14
N PHE A 166 1.00 9.48 1.67
CA PHE A 166 0.50 8.85 0.44
C PHE A 166 1.24 9.32 -0.82
N MET A 167 1.70 10.58 -0.85
CA MET A 167 2.41 11.14 -2.00
C MET A 167 3.66 10.35 -2.41
N VAL A 168 4.29 9.61 -1.47
CA VAL A 168 5.43 8.74 -1.76
C VAL A 168 5.03 7.58 -2.68
N GLU A 169 3.87 6.96 -2.44
CA GLU A 169 3.38 5.85 -3.26
C GLU A 169 2.89 6.33 -4.62
N ARG A 170 2.32 7.53 -4.68
CA ARG A 170 1.93 8.16 -5.95
C ARG A 170 3.16 8.47 -6.83
N ARG A 171 4.22 9.05 -6.26
CA ARG A 171 5.49 9.27 -6.98
C ARG A 171 6.13 7.96 -7.43
N ALA A 172 6.10 6.92 -6.60
CA ALA A 172 6.59 5.60 -6.97
C ALA A 172 5.78 4.98 -8.12
N ALA A 173 4.45 5.16 -8.11
CA ALA A 173 3.58 4.73 -9.20
C ALA A 173 3.88 5.50 -10.50
N GLU A 174 4.06 6.81 -10.44
CA GLU A 174 4.43 7.64 -11.60
C GLU A 174 5.79 7.24 -12.19
N LEU A 175 6.78 6.93 -11.34
CA LEU A 175 8.07 6.40 -11.80
C LEU A 175 7.91 5.04 -12.48
N ALA A 176 7.11 4.15 -11.90
CA ALA A 176 6.86 2.83 -12.47
C ALA A 176 6.08 2.89 -13.80
N THR A 177 5.08 3.78 -13.94
CA THR A 177 4.39 3.98 -15.23
C THR A 177 5.34 4.50 -16.30
N VAL A 178 6.19 5.48 -15.96
CA VAL A 178 7.17 6.01 -16.92
C VAL A 178 8.17 4.94 -17.36
N VAL A 179 8.58 4.05 -16.46
CA VAL A 179 9.46 2.92 -16.81
C VAL A 179 8.74 1.92 -17.71
N LEU A 180 7.48 1.56 -17.40
CA LEU A 180 6.67 0.70 -18.26
C LEU A 180 6.56 1.29 -19.67
N GLU A 181 6.09 2.54 -19.78
CA GLU A 181 5.79 3.24 -21.04
C GLU A 181 7.03 3.46 -21.91
N LYS A 182 8.13 3.92 -21.30
CA LYS A 182 9.35 4.21 -22.06
C LYS A 182 10.12 2.97 -22.47
N LYS A 183 9.98 1.86 -21.74
CA LYS A 183 10.74 0.63 -22.01
C LYS A 183 9.93 -0.42 -22.76
N ARG A 184 8.63 -0.17 -23.03
CA ARG A 184 7.71 -1.07 -23.74
C ARG A 184 7.86 -2.52 -23.30
N ILE A 185 7.64 -2.74 -22.00
CA ILE A 185 7.86 -4.05 -21.38
C ILE A 185 6.82 -5.08 -21.88
N TYR A 186 5.65 -4.59 -22.26
CA TYR A 186 4.59 -5.39 -22.86
C TYR A 186 4.55 -5.22 -24.37
N PRO A 187 4.26 -6.30 -25.13
CA PRO A 187 4.05 -6.21 -26.57
C PRO A 187 2.70 -5.57 -26.94
N ARG A 188 1.71 -5.62 -26.03
CA ARG A 188 0.36 -5.07 -26.23
C ARG A 188 0.16 -3.83 -25.36
N LEU A 189 -0.36 -2.78 -25.97
CA LEU A 189 -0.65 -1.52 -25.28
C LEU A 189 -1.78 -1.67 -24.25
N SER A 190 -2.77 -2.52 -24.54
CA SER A 190 -3.90 -2.82 -23.63
C SER A 190 -3.44 -3.43 -22.30
N ASP A 191 -2.41 -4.26 -22.36
CA ASP A 191 -1.86 -4.98 -21.21
C ASP A 191 -1.10 -4.01 -20.31
N GLU A 192 -0.38 -3.08 -20.94
CA GLU A 192 0.34 -2.01 -20.27
C GLU A 192 -0.59 -1.01 -19.58
N GLU A 193 -1.66 -0.59 -20.27
CA GLU A 193 -2.70 0.27 -19.69
C GLU A 193 -3.36 -0.40 -18.49
N ALA A 194 -3.69 -1.69 -18.58
CA ALA A 194 -4.28 -2.45 -17.49
C ALA A 194 -3.36 -2.54 -16.26
N VAL A 195 -2.05 -2.71 -16.47
CA VAL A 195 -1.04 -2.69 -15.39
C VAL A 195 -0.90 -1.29 -14.81
N SER A 196 -0.91 -0.23 -15.64
CA SER A 196 -0.83 1.16 -15.18
C SER A 196 -2.03 1.57 -14.32
N ASP A 197 -3.23 1.11 -14.68
CA ASP A 197 -4.45 1.35 -13.91
C ASP A 197 -4.45 0.55 -12.59
N ALA A 198 -3.98 -0.70 -12.64
CA ALA A 198 -3.81 -1.50 -11.43
C ALA A 198 -2.78 -0.88 -10.47
N LEU A 199 -1.68 -0.37 -11.01
CA LEU A 199 -0.62 0.35 -10.28
C LEU A 199 -1.16 1.61 -9.61
N ARG A 200 -1.96 2.41 -10.32
CA ARG A 200 -2.68 3.57 -9.74
C ARG A 200 -3.61 3.13 -8.63
N GLY A 201 -4.41 2.09 -8.83
CA GLY A 201 -5.29 1.53 -7.80
C GLY A 201 -4.53 1.06 -6.55
N TRP A 202 -3.37 0.44 -6.74
CA TRP A 202 -2.51 -0.02 -5.65
C TRP A 202 -1.88 1.11 -4.85
N SER A 203 -1.55 2.24 -5.47
CA SER A 203 -1.07 3.42 -4.74
C SER A 203 -2.11 3.85 -3.68
N TRP A 204 -3.39 3.86 -4.04
CA TRP A 204 -4.49 4.26 -3.15
C TRP A 204 -4.83 3.21 -2.08
N PHE A 205 -4.40 1.96 -2.25
CA PHE A 205 -4.79 0.86 -1.36
C PHE A 205 -4.26 1.03 0.06
N ARG A 206 -3.06 1.62 0.21
CA ARG A 206 -2.37 1.79 1.51
C ARG A 206 -2.67 3.12 2.19
N VAL A 207 -3.74 3.81 1.78
CA VAL A 207 -4.23 5.02 2.45
C VAL A 207 -4.93 4.69 3.78
N LEU A 208 -5.44 3.47 3.95
CA LEU A 208 -6.06 3.04 5.21
C LEU A 208 -5.09 2.32 6.16
N PRO A 209 -5.27 2.55 7.48
CA PRO A 209 -4.47 1.88 8.49
C PRO A 209 -4.69 0.37 8.43
N GLY A 210 -3.60 -0.37 8.66
CA GLY A 210 -3.50 -1.80 8.39
C GLY A 210 -4.57 -2.67 9.07
N ILE A 211 -5.20 -2.17 10.14
CA ILE A 211 -6.29 -2.84 10.84
C ILE A 211 -7.58 -2.77 10.00
N LEU A 212 -7.93 -1.59 9.47
CA LEU A 212 -9.09 -1.42 8.59
C LEU A 212 -8.86 -2.08 7.23
N ALA A 213 -7.63 -2.01 6.72
CA ALA A 213 -7.28 -2.63 5.45
C ALA A 213 -7.46 -4.16 5.41
N ARG A 214 -7.51 -4.83 6.57
CA ARG A 214 -7.75 -6.29 6.69
C ARG A 214 -9.23 -6.65 6.82
N LEU A 215 -10.06 -5.72 7.27
CA LEU A 215 -11.49 -5.92 7.49
C LEU A 215 -12.32 -5.73 6.21
N THR A 216 -11.75 -5.06 5.20
CA THR A 216 -12.35 -4.80 3.87
C THR A 216 -11.63 -5.56 2.77
#